data_AF-A0A0C2J801-F1
#
_entry.id   AF-A0A0C2J801-F1
#
_cell.length_a   1.000
_cell.length_b   1.000
_cell.length_c   1.000
_cell.angle_alpha   90.00
_cell.angle_beta   90.00
_cell.angle_gamma   90.00
#
_symmetry.space_group_name_H-M   'P 1'
#
loop_
_entity.id
_entity.type
_entity.pdbx_description
1 polymer ?
#
loop_
_entity_poly.entity_id
_entity_poly.type
_entity_poly.pdbx_seq_one_letter_code
_entity_poly.pdbx_strand_id
1 'polypeptide(L)'
;MVDQFTKWPEAIATKNQDAELTANIFMEKIVARFGVPHKIITDQGRQFESTIFKKLCHGLSIEKARTSAYHPQSNGVAERCVKTLKERLKFLCQDDTFKWDQKLDHALMAIRFSKHCSTGFSPTIPDTKFCSEKIDSWRSESKFINNLKGTLKKIDDRAFQNIQTQQANYSKQYNKHVHEYNINIQDLVARKSIAQGALIKAYVKPAIVTEKISKTNYRVEGLDPPHKSDIIHHNRLKKLKTRCLDAETPKGGDL
;
A
#
# COMPACT_ATOMS: atom_id res chain seq x y z
N MET A 1 8.98 7.34 1.37
CA MET A 1 7.77 7.80 2.06
C MET A 1 6.89 8.57 1.08
N VAL A 2 5.57 8.57 1.27
CA VAL A 2 4.65 9.36 0.45
C VAL A 2 3.63 10.03 1.36
N ASP A 3 3.43 11.33 1.19
CA ASP A 3 2.33 12.03 1.87
C ASP A 3 0.97 11.63 1.27
N GLN A 4 0.01 11.30 2.13
CA GLN A 4 -1.28 10.77 1.69
C GLN A 4 -2.18 11.83 1.06
N PHE A 5 -2.02 13.10 1.40
CA PHE A 5 -2.88 14.16 0.86
C PHE A 5 -2.34 14.69 -0.46
N THR A 6 -1.16 15.32 -0.42
CA THR A 6 -0.48 15.96 -1.55
C THR A 6 0.05 14.95 -2.56
N LYS A 7 0.23 13.69 -2.14
CA LYS A 7 0.93 12.64 -2.91
C LYS A 7 2.41 12.94 -3.11
N TRP A 8 3.00 13.78 -2.26
CA TRP A 8 4.41 14.12 -2.30
C TRP A 8 5.30 12.90 -2.00
N PRO A 9 6.18 12.50 -2.93
CA PRO A 9 7.11 11.40 -2.71
C PRO A 9 8.45 11.88 -2.15
N GLU A 10 8.96 11.14 -1.17
CA GLU A 10 10.35 11.20 -0.69
C GLU A 10 10.98 9.82 -0.81
N ALA A 11 12.15 9.74 -1.46
CA ALA A 11 12.93 8.52 -1.57
C ALA A 11 14.40 8.85 -1.34
N ILE A 12 15.08 8.00 -0.57
CA ILE A 12 16.52 8.13 -0.26
C ILE A 12 17.20 6.83 -0.67
N ALA A 13 18.25 6.94 -1.47
CA ALA A 13 19.09 5.80 -1.81
C ALA A 13 19.92 5.39 -0.58
N THR A 14 19.91 4.10 -0.25
CA THR A 14 20.59 3.53 0.92
C THR A 14 21.34 2.27 0.52
N LYS A 15 22.47 2.01 1.18
CA LYS A 15 23.28 0.79 0.91
C LYS A 15 22.69 -0.45 1.56
N ASN A 16 21.95 -0.28 2.65
CA ASN A 16 21.30 -1.34 3.39
C ASN A 16 19.98 -0.82 3.99
N GLN A 17 19.22 -1.73 4.60
CA GLN A 17 17.89 -1.46 5.17
C GLN A 17 17.90 -1.63 6.70
N ASP A 18 19.00 -1.22 7.34
CA ASP A 18 19.16 -1.38 8.78
C ASP A 18 18.19 -0.46 9.55
N ALA A 19 17.76 -0.94 10.71
CA ALA A 19 16.78 -0.24 11.54
C ALA A 19 17.26 1.14 12.01
N GLU A 20 18.53 1.22 12.45
CA GLU A 20 19.15 2.45 12.92
C GLU A 20 19.33 3.46 11.79
N LEU A 21 19.85 3.01 10.63
CA LEU A 21 19.95 3.85 9.44
C LEU A 21 18.58 4.40 9.03
N THR A 22 17.56 3.55 9.02
CA THR A 22 16.18 3.94 8.69
C THR A 22 15.63 4.99 9.66
N ALA A 23 15.88 4.83 10.96
CA ALA A 23 15.47 5.78 11.99
C ALA A 23 16.17 7.14 11.82
N ASN A 24 17.48 7.16 11.58
CA ASN A 24 18.26 8.38 11.36
C ASN A 24 17.81 9.12 10.10
N ILE A 25 17.65 8.39 8.98
CA ILE A 25 17.14 8.96 7.74
C ILE A 25 15.74 9.55 7.94
N PHE A 26 14.86 8.85 8.66
CA PHE A 26 13.53 9.35 8.95
C PHE A 26 13.60 10.67 9.75
N MET A 27 14.46 10.75 10.77
CA MET A 27 14.65 12.00 11.51
C MET A 27 15.20 13.14 10.65
N GLU A 28 16.30 12.92 9.96
CA GLU A 28 17.03 13.97 9.25
C GLU A 28 16.33 14.41 7.96
N LYS A 29 15.74 13.46 7.23
CA LYS A 29 15.23 13.72 5.88
C LYS A 29 13.73 13.96 5.86
N ILE A 30 13.01 13.50 6.87
CA ILE A 30 11.57 13.71 6.98
C ILE A 30 11.25 14.68 8.10
N VAL A 31 11.52 14.32 9.35
CA VAL A 31 11.07 15.10 10.52
C VAL A 31 11.69 16.51 10.52
N ALA A 32 12.99 16.62 10.27
CA ALA A 32 13.68 17.89 10.25
C ALA A 32 13.26 18.82 9.08
N ARG A 33 12.68 18.27 8.01
CA ARG A 33 12.30 19.04 6.79
C ARG A 33 10.82 19.38 6.72
N PHE A 34 9.96 18.44 7.14
CA PHE A 34 8.51 18.55 7.01
C PHE A 34 7.78 18.62 8.36
N GLY A 35 8.52 18.50 9.46
CA GLY A 35 7.94 18.39 10.80
C GLY A 35 7.52 16.97 11.15
N VAL A 36 6.96 16.82 12.36
CA VAL A 36 6.53 15.53 12.90
C VAL A 36 5.19 15.13 12.28
N PRO A 37 5.10 14.00 11.57
CA PRO A 37 3.82 13.52 11.05
C PRO A 37 2.93 13.03 12.18
N HIS A 38 1.62 13.26 12.10
CA HIS A 38 0.67 12.75 13.09
C HIS A 38 0.60 11.22 13.12
N LYS A 39 0.64 10.58 11.94
CA LYS A 39 0.48 9.14 11.76
C LYS A 39 1.40 8.62 10.67
N ILE A 40 1.99 7.45 10.89
CA ILE A 40 2.77 6.72 9.88
C ILE A 40 2.18 5.34 9.69
N ILE A 41 2.00 4.95 8.43
CA ILE A 41 1.58 3.61 8.04
C ILE A 41 2.78 2.93 7.37
N THR A 42 3.26 1.84 7.95
CA THR A 42 4.35 1.03 7.39
C THR A 42 3.90 -0.40 7.14
N ASP A 43 4.60 -1.10 6.25
CA ASP A 43 4.55 -2.55 6.22
C ASP A 43 5.21 -3.17 7.47
N GLN A 44 5.25 -4.50 7.50
CA GLN A 44 5.87 -5.28 8.57
C GLN A 44 7.39 -5.50 8.33
N GLY A 45 8.04 -4.62 7.57
CA GLY A 45 9.50 -4.63 7.41
C GLY A 45 10.22 -4.59 8.75
N ARG A 46 11.29 -5.38 8.89
CA ARG A 46 12.04 -5.53 10.16
C ARG A 46 12.57 -4.19 10.69
N GLN A 47 12.96 -3.30 9.80
CA GLN A 47 13.43 -1.95 10.12
C GLN A 47 12.35 -1.12 10.82
N PHE A 48 11.09 -1.19 10.37
CA PHE A 48 9.97 -0.46 10.97
C PHE A 48 9.40 -1.15 12.21
N GLU A 49 9.65 -2.44 12.36
CA GLU A 49 9.25 -3.23 13.53
C GLU A 49 10.31 -3.29 14.64
N SER A 50 11.48 -2.73 14.38
CA SER A 50 12.57 -2.61 15.34
C SER A 50 12.17 -1.82 16.60
N THR A 51 12.84 -2.11 17.71
CA THR A 51 12.65 -1.38 18.97
C THR A 51 13.05 0.09 18.82
N ILE A 52 14.11 0.38 18.05
CA ILE A 52 14.59 1.75 17.84
C ILE A 52 13.55 2.60 17.10
N PHE A 53 12.96 2.08 16.01
CA PHE A 53 11.95 2.82 15.25
C PHE A 53 10.66 3.01 16.06
N LYS A 54 10.25 2.00 16.85
CA LYS A 54 9.10 2.12 17.77
C LYS A 54 9.32 3.18 18.85
N LYS A 55 10.49 3.18 19.48
CA LYS A 55 10.85 4.20 20.49
C LYS A 55 10.90 5.59 19.88
N LEU A 56 11.40 5.71 18.66
CA LEU A 56 11.43 6.98 17.93
C LEU A 56 10.01 7.52 17.70
N CYS A 57 9.10 6.70 17.16
CA CYS A 57 7.70 7.10 16.99
C CYS A 57 7.05 7.49 18.31
N HIS A 58 7.28 6.72 19.38
CA HIS A 58 6.75 7.04 20.71
C HIS A 58 7.28 8.37 21.25
N GLY A 59 8.59 8.61 21.16
CA GLY A 59 9.22 9.85 21.62
C GLY A 59 8.71 11.10 20.89
N LEU A 60 8.30 10.95 19.63
CA LEU A 60 7.72 12.02 18.82
C LEU A 60 6.19 12.06 18.86
N SER A 61 5.53 11.23 19.67
CA SER A 61 4.06 11.10 19.71
C SER A 61 3.42 10.81 18.34
N ILE A 62 4.12 10.01 17.52
CA ILE A 62 3.65 9.58 16.19
C ILE A 62 2.79 8.33 16.35
N GLU A 63 1.57 8.35 15.82
CA GLU A 63 0.74 7.15 15.72
C GLU A 63 1.30 6.22 14.64
N LYS A 64 2.01 5.16 15.06
CA LYS A 64 2.47 4.12 14.13
C LYS A 64 1.39 3.06 13.92
N ALA A 65 0.90 2.97 12.68
CA ALA A 65 0.02 1.91 12.20
C ALA A 65 0.78 0.94 11.30
N ARG A 66 0.31 -0.32 11.27
CA ARG A 66 0.81 -1.36 10.35
C ARG A 66 -0.19 -1.55 9.21
N THR A 67 0.31 -1.81 8.02
CA THR A 67 -0.53 -2.29 6.93
C THR A 67 -0.95 -3.72 7.29
N SER A 68 -2.23 -3.90 7.63
CA SER A 68 -2.77 -5.24 7.81
C SER A 68 -2.82 -5.93 6.44
N ALA A 69 -2.78 -7.26 6.42
CA ALA A 69 -3.14 -8.04 5.21
C ALA A 69 -4.56 -7.70 4.68
N TYR A 70 -5.35 -6.97 5.48
CA TYR A 70 -6.75 -6.65 5.31
C TYR A 70 -6.99 -5.28 4.66
N HIS A 71 -6.01 -4.37 4.69
CA HIS A 71 -6.11 -3.04 4.08
C HIS A 71 -4.93 -2.74 3.13
N PRO A 72 -4.81 -3.48 2.01
CA PRO A 72 -3.80 -3.20 0.99
C PRO A 72 -3.93 -1.78 0.40
N GLN A 73 -5.09 -1.13 0.55
CA GLN A 73 -5.28 0.27 0.16
C GLN A 73 -4.43 1.24 0.99
N SER A 74 -4.18 0.94 2.28
CA SER A 74 -3.42 1.81 3.18
C SER A 74 -1.95 1.94 2.76
N ASN A 75 -1.35 0.87 2.21
CA ASN A 75 -0.02 0.92 1.59
C ASN A 75 -0.05 1.21 0.08
N GLY A 76 -1.20 1.03 -0.56
CA GLY A 76 -1.32 1.06 -2.01
C GLY A 76 -0.86 2.38 -2.63
N VAL A 77 -0.94 3.49 -1.91
CA VAL A 77 -0.39 4.79 -2.36
C VAL A 77 1.14 4.75 -2.43
N ALA A 78 1.80 4.23 -1.40
CA ALA A 78 3.25 4.07 -1.39
C ALA A 78 3.70 3.06 -2.46
N GLU A 79 3.01 1.92 -2.59
CA GLU A 79 3.31 0.89 -3.59
C GLU A 79 3.17 1.41 -5.02
N ARG A 80 2.09 2.14 -5.33
CA ARG A 80 1.90 2.76 -6.64
C ARG A 80 2.99 3.80 -6.92
N CYS A 81 3.33 4.62 -5.92
CA CYS A 81 4.40 5.59 -6.06
C CYS A 81 5.75 4.93 -6.37
N VAL A 82 6.10 3.86 -5.63
CA VAL A 82 7.31 3.07 -5.90
C VAL A 82 7.30 2.50 -7.32
N LYS A 83 6.16 2.01 -7.79
CA LYS A 83 6.01 1.54 -9.18
C LYS A 83 6.29 2.66 -10.18
N THR A 84 5.64 3.82 -10.03
CA THR A 84 5.86 4.97 -10.91
C THR A 84 7.31 5.46 -10.86
N LEU A 85 7.94 5.48 -9.69
CA LEU A 85 9.34 5.85 -9.54
C LEU A 85 10.27 4.90 -10.30
N LYS A 86 10.05 3.59 -10.20
CA LYS A 86 10.81 2.60 -10.97
C LYS A 86 10.64 2.78 -12.48
N GLU A 87 9.44 3.09 -12.95
CA GLU A 87 9.18 3.36 -14.38
C GLU A 87 9.94 4.60 -14.86
N ARG A 88 9.95 5.69 -14.07
CA ARG A 88 10.72 6.91 -14.40
C ARG A 88 12.22 6.67 -14.38
N LEU A 89 12.73 5.95 -13.39
CA LEU A 89 14.13 5.57 -13.31
C LEU A 89 14.54 4.69 -14.50
N LYS A 90 13.73 3.71 -14.88
CA LYS A 90 13.99 2.86 -16.05
C LYS A 90 14.14 3.67 -17.33
N PHE A 91 13.34 4.73 -17.48
CA PHE A 91 13.46 5.64 -18.62
C PHE A 91 14.74 6.50 -18.54
N LEU A 92 15.08 7.03 -17.37
CA LEU A 92 16.26 7.90 -17.19
C LEU A 92 17.59 7.15 -17.20
N CYS A 93 17.57 5.84 -16.94
CA CYS A 93 18.77 5.00 -16.83
C CYS A 93 18.89 4.00 -18.01
N GLN A 94 18.32 4.33 -19.18
CA GLN A 94 18.42 3.48 -20.37
C GLN A 94 19.88 3.22 -20.77
N ASP A 95 20.73 4.24 -20.63
CA ASP A 95 22.14 4.17 -21.03
C ASP A 95 23.05 3.53 -19.95
N ASP A 96 22.74 3.73 -18.66
CA ASP A 96 23.51 3.18 -17.54
C ASP A 96 22.61 2.95 -16.31
N THR A 97 22.31 1.69 -16.04
CA THR A 97 21.46 1.29 -14.91
C THR A 97 22.19 1.31 -13.56
N PHE A 98 23.52 1.36 -13.54
CA PHE A 98 24.28 1.36 -12.29
C PHE A 98 24.26 2.71 -11.58
N LYS A 99 23.92 3.81 -12.28
CA LYS A 99 23.86 5.18 -11.74
C LYS A 99 22.44 5.66 -11.45
N TRP A 100 21.53 4.74 -11.15
CA TRP A 100 20.12 5.06 -10.89
C TRP A 100 19.94 6.00 -9.70
N ASP A 101 20.83 5.91 -8.70
CA ASP A 101 20.86 6.74 -7.50
C ASP A 101 21.09 8.22 -7.85
N GLN A 102 21.99 8.50 -8.80
CA GLN A 102 22.25 9.86 -9.31
C GLN A 102 21.06 10.43 -10.10
N LYS A 103 20.19 9.57 -10.63
CA LYS A 103 18.98 9.95 -11.36
C LYS A 103 17.73 10.00 -10.47
N LEU A 104 17.84 9.61 -9.20
CA LEU A 104 16.72 9.53 -8.26
C LEU A 104 16.00 10.87 -8.11
N ASP A 105 16.74 11.95 -7.91
CA ASP A 105 16.17 13.28 -7.73
C ASP A 105 15.46 13.78 -9.00
N HIS A 106 16.00 13.47 -10.18
CA HIS A 106 15.37 13.77 -11.46
C HIS A 106 14.05 13.01 -11.65
N ALA A 107 14.02 11.73 -11.26
CA ALA A 107 12.81 10.92 -11.29
C ALA A 107 11.76 11.43 -10.28
N LEU A 108 12.18 11.80 -9.08
CA LEU A 108 11.30 12.40 -8.06
C LEU A 108 10.76 13.75 -8.54
N MET A 109 11.59 14.59 -9.14
CA MET A 109 11.17 15.87 -9.73
C MET A 109 10.08 15.64 -10.77
N ALA A 110 10.28 14.72 -11.71
CA ALA A 110 9.26 14.38 -12.70
C ALA A 110 7.93 13.97 -12.05
N ILE A 111 7.94 13.22 -10.96
CA ILE A 111 6.71 12.83 -10.24
C ILE A 111 6.08 14.03 -9.53
N ARG A 112 6.88 14.86 -8.84
CA ARG A 112 6.42 16.02 -8.07
C ARG A 112 5.73 17.06 -8.97
N PHE A 113 6.24 17.28 -10.18
CA PHE A 113 5.66 18.23 -11.13
C PHE A 113 4.57 17.64 -12.03
N SER A 114 4.41 16.31 -12.06
CA SER A 114 3.35 15.66 -12.84
C SER A 114 2.00 15.70 -12.10
N LYS A 115 0.93 16.04 -12.81
CA LYS A 115 -0.44 15.97 -12.28
C LYS A 115 -0.77 14.54 -11.82
N HIS A 116 -1.16 14.39 -10.56
CA HIS A 116 -1.56 13.12 -9.99
C HIS A 116 -3.06 12.87 -10.24
N CYS A 117 -3.42 11.66 -10.66
CA CYS A 117 -4.80 11.32 -11.05
C CYS A 117 -5.81 11.43 -9.90
N SER A 118 -5.40 11.11 -8.67
CA SER A 118 -6.30 11.14 -7.50
C SER A 118 -6.61 12.53 -6.99
N THR A 119 -5.63 13.45 -7.01
CA THR A 119 -5.80 14.82 -6.49
C THR A 119 -6.26 15.77 -7.60
N GLY A 120 -5.92 15.46 -8.87
CA GLY A 120 -6.12 16.37 -9.99
C GLY A 120 -5.07 17.49 -10.07
N PHE A 121 -4.07 17.47 -9.19
CA PHE A 121 -2.99 18.46 -9.07
C PHE A 121 -1.63 17.75 -9.05
N SER A 122 -0.56 18.46 -9.39
CA SER A 122 0.78 17.92 -9.14
C SER A 122 1.13 18.04 -7.65
N PRO A 123 1.96 17.14 -7.08
CA PRO A 123 2.39 17.25 -5.70
C PRO A 123 3.07 18.58 -5.34
N THR A 124 3.73 19.26 -6.29
CA THR A 124 4.35 20.58 -6.06
C THR A 124 3.34 21.74 -6.12
N ILE A 125 2.14 21.55 -6.65
CA ILE A 125 1.15 22.62 -6.82
C ILE A 125 0.44 22.86 -5.47
N PRO A 126 0.30 24.16 -5.08
CA PRO A 126 -0.28 25.14 -5.98
C PRO A 126 0.55 26.36 -6.40
N ASP A 127 1.86 26.23 -6.57
CA ASP A 127 2.68 27.43 -6.75
C ASP A 127 2.71 28.05 -8.17
N THR A 128 2.34 27.32 -9.23
CA THR A 128 2.50 27.86 -10.60
C THR A 128 1.37 28.80 -11.06
N LYS A 129 0.27 28.91 -10.32
CA LYS A 129 -0.79 29.90 -10.60
C LYS A 129 -0.73 31.12 -9.71
N PHE A 130 -0.02 31.05 -8.58
CA PHE A 130 0.17 32.20 -7.69
C PHE A 130 0.94 33.31 -8.42
N CYS A 131 1.92 32.92 -9.24
CA CYS A 131 2.67 33.85 -10.11
C CYS A 131 1.92 34.31 -11.38
N SER A 132 0.65 33.91 -11.58
CA SER A 132 -0.13 34.31 -12.78
C SER A 132 -1.11 35.46 -12.54
N GLU A 133 -1.29 35.90 -11.29
CA GLU A 133 -2.14 37.04 -10.97
C GLU A 133 -1.37 38.36 -11.15
N LYS A 134 -2.00 39.35 -11.80
CA LYS A 134 -1.38 40.66 -12.08
C LYS A 134 -0.88 41.32 -10.79
N ILE A 135 0.39 41.73 -10.81
CA ILE A 135 1.16 42.29 -9.68
C ILE A 135 0.50 43.54 -9.07
N ASP A 136 -0.37 44.23 -9.80
CA ASP A 136 -0.93 45.53 -9.39
C ASP A 136 -1.95 45.48 -8.23
N SER A 137 -2.43 44.30 -7.82
CA SER A 137 -3.46 44.17 -6.77
C SER A 137 -2.94 43.92 -5.34
N TRP A 138 -1.63 43.70 -5.16
CA TRP A 138 -1.04 43.21 -3.91
C TRP A 138 -0.56 44.29 -2.93
N ARG A 139 -0.91 45.56 -3.13
CA ARG A 139 -0.39 46.68 -2.32
C ARG A 139 -0.77 46.64 -0.83
N SER A 140 -1.63 45.70 -0.39
CA SER A 140 -1.96 45.48 1.02
C SER A 140 -1.71 44.03 1.41
N GLU A 141 -0.86 43.83 2.42
CA GLU A 141 -0.51 42.53 3.01
C GLU A 141 -1.76 41.74 3.43
N SER A 142 -2.75 42.40 4.05
CA SER A 142 -3.97 41.74 4.50
C SER A 142 -4.81 41.21 3.32
N LYS A 143 -4.86 41.93 2.19
CA LYS A 143 -5.52 41.45 0.96
C LYS A 143 -4.77 40.28 0.34
N PHE A 144 -3.43 40.33 0.34
CA PHE A 144 -2.58 39.23 -0.12
C PHE A 144 -2.84 37.95 0.67
N ILE A 145 -2.77 38.03 2.01
CA ILE A 145 -2.95 36.88 2.90
C ILE A 145 -4.37 36.32 2.75
N ASN A 146 -5.40 37.17 2.67
CA ASN A 146 -6.78 36.71 2.53
C ASN A 146 -7.04 36.05 1.17
N ASN A 147 -6.49 36.58 0.07
CA ASN A 147 -6.56 35.93 -1.23
C ASN A 147 -5.83 34.58 -1.21
N LEU A 148 -4.58 34.54 -0.74
CA LEU A 148 -3.79 33.31 -0.64
C LEU A 148 -4.54 32.24 0.17
N LYS A 149 -5.04 32.58 1.37
CA LYS A 149 -5.84 31.66 2.19
C LYS A 149 -7.08 31.16 1.46
N GLY A 150 -7.81 32.05 0.78
CA GLY A 150 -9.01 31.68 0.01
C GLY A 150 -8.68 30.75 -1.16
N THR A 151 -7.58 31.01 -1.85
CA THR A 151 -7.12 30.22 -2.99
C THR A 151 -6.60 28.85 -2.56
N LEU A 152 -5.78 28.78 -1.51
CA LEU A 152 -5.32 27.51 -0.93
C LEU A 152 -6.51 26.67 -0.47
N LYS A 153 -7.47 27.26 0.25
CA LYS A 153 -8.68 26.55 0.68
C LYS A 153 -9.47 25.96 -0.48
N LYS A 154 -9.67 26.72 -1.57
CA LYS A 154 -10.35 26.22 -2.78
C LYS A 154 -9.62 25.03 -3.40
N ILE A 155 -8.29 25.04 -3.38
CA ILE A 155 -7.47 23.96 -3.92
C ILE A 155 -7.55 22.73 -3.04
N ASP A 156 -7.46 22.91 -1.72
CA ASP A 156 -7.60 21.83 -0.74
C ASP A 156 -8.98 21.18 -0.83
N ASP A 157 -10.04 21.98 -0.85
CA ASP A 157 -11.44 21.51 -0.98
C ASP A 157 -11.60 20.68 -2.27
N ARG A 158 -11.06 21.18 -3.38
CA ARG A 158 -11.13 20.48 -4.68
C ARG A 158 -10.29 19.20 -4.69
N ALA A 159 -9.10 19.22 -4.10
CA ALA A 159 -8.24 18.04 -3.99
C ALA A 159 -8.92 16.97 -3.14
N PHE A 160 -9.52 17.36 -2.03
CA PHE A 160 -10.27 16.49 -1.13
C PHE A 160 -11.47 15.85 -1.83
N GLN A 161 -12.29 16.64 -2.54
CA GLN A 161 -13.41 16.14 -3.34
C GLN A 161 -12.95 15.16 -4.43
N ASN A 162 -11.86 15.47 -5.13
CA ASN A 162 -11.28 14.58 -6.14
C ASN A 162 -10.83 13.25 -5.51
N ILE A 163 -10.12 13.30 -4.37
CA ILE A 163 -9.66 12.10 -3.67
C ILE A 163 -10.85 11.23 -3.29
N GLN A 164 -11.91 11.79 -2.70
CA GLN A 164 -13.12 11.04 -2.33
C GLN A 164 -13.79 10.39 -3.54
N THR A 165 -13.97 11.17 -4.62
CA THR A 165 -14.59 10.68 -5.86
C THR A 165 -13.78 9.54 -6.45
N GLN A 166 -12.45 9.67 -6.47
CA GLN A 166 -11.57 8.63 -7.00
C GLN A 166 -11.54 7.39 -6.11
N GLN A 167 -11.56 7.54 -4.79
CA GLN A 167 -11.70 6.41 -3.86
C GLN A 167 -13.02 5.65 -4.08
N ALA A 168 -14.13 6.36 -4.27
CA ALA A 168 -15.43 5.75 -4.57
C ALA A 168 -15.40 5.00 -5.92
N ASN A 169 -14.80 5.59 -6.95
CA ASN A 169 -14.67 4.96 -8.27
C ASN A 169 -13.81 3.70 -8.21
N TYR A 170 -12.65 3.76 -7.55
CA TYR A 170 -11.80 2.58 -7.35
C TYR A 170 -12.52 1.47 -6.57
N SER A 171 -13.31 1.84 -5.56
CA SER A 171 -14.09 0.86 -4.79
C SER A 171 -15.17 0.18 -5.63
N LYS A 172 -15.90 0.95 -6.46
CA LYS A 172 -16.89 0.39 -7.41
C LYS A 172 -16.23 -0.55 -8.42
N GLN A 173 -15.10 -0.14 -9.00
CA GLN A 173 -14.38 -0.95 -9.98
C GLN A 173 -13.82 -2.24 -9.38
N TYR A 174 -13.27 -2.17 -8.16
CA TYR A 174 -12.83 -3.35 -7.42
C TYR A 174 -14.00 -4.31 -7.17
N ASN A 175 -15.11 -3.79 -6.62
CA ASN A 175 -16.28 -4.59 -6.27
C ASN A 175 -16.96 -5.26 -7.48
N LYS A 176 -16.81 -4.72 -8.70
CA LYS A 176 -17.37 -5.32 -9.92
C LYS A 176 -16.90 -6.77 -10.16
N HIS A 177 -15.71 -7.12 -9.71
CA HIS A 177 -15.10 -8.44 -9.91
C HIS A 177 -14.98 -9.26 -8.62
N VAL A 178 -15.54 -8.77 -7.51
CA VAL A 178 -15.53 -9.52 -6.24
C VAL A 178 -16.62 -10.58 -6.29
N HIS A 179 -16.21 -11.83 -6.45
CA HIS A 179 -17.09 -12.97 -6.21
C HIS A 179 -17.30 -13.17 -4.71
N GLU A 180 -18.55 -13.33 -4.28
CA GLU A 180 -18.82 -13.76 -2.90
C GLU A 180 -18.42 -15.20 -2.71
N TYR A 181 -17.44 -15.41 -1.82
CA TYR A 181 -17.00 -16.73 -1.40
C TYR A 181 -17.78 -17.12 -0.14
N ASN A 182 -18.77 -18.00 -0.29
CA ASN A 182 -19.48 -18.63 0.82
C ASN A 182 -18.62 -19.77 1.38
N ILE A 183 -17.68 -19.40 2.25
CA ILE A 183 -16.88 -20.33 3.04
C ILE A 183 -17.47 -20.33 4.45
N ASN A 184 -17.90 -21.51 4.90
CA ASN A 184 -18.46 -21.74 6.22
C ASN A 184 -17.39 -22.34 7.16
N ILE A 185 -17.67 -22.26 8.46
CA ILE A 185 -16.88 -22.96 9.47
C ILE A 185 -16.99 -24.47 9.18
N GLN A 186 -15.90 -25.21 9.38
CA GLN A 186 -15.70 -26.62 9.03
C GLN A 186 -15.55 -26.95 7.54
N ASP A 187 -15.62 -25.97 6.64
CA ASP A 187 -15.33 -26.23 5.22
C ASP A 187 -13.86 -26.64 5.02
N LEU A 188 -13.65 -27.67 4.20
CA LEU A 188 -12.33 -28.07 3.74
C LEU A 188 -11.85 -27.13 2.62
N VAL A 189 -10.70 -26.49 2.83
CA VAL A 189 -10.15 -25.49 1.91
C VAL A 189 -8.69 -25.78 1.55
N ALA A 190 -8.34 -25.57 0.28
CA ALA A 190 -6.96 -25.53 -0.19
C ALA A 190 -6.39 -24.12 -0.04
N ARG A 191 -5.14 -24.01 0.41
CA ARG A 191 -4.44 -22.73 0.62
C ARG A 191 -3.50 -22.45 -0.55
N LYS A 192 -3.61 -21.31 -1.23
CA LYS A 192 -2.66 -20.93 -2.28
C LYS A 192 -1.25 -20.76 -1.71
N SER A 193 -0.24 -21.31 -2.37
CA SER A 193 1.16 -21.18 -1.99
C SER A 193 1.60 -19.70 -1.99
N ILE A 194 2.48 -19.34 -1.05
CA ILE A 194 3.11 -18.02 -1.00
C ILE A 194 4.28 -17.97 -2.00
N ALA A 195 4.97 -19.10 -2.17
CA ALA A 195 6.12 -19.20 -3.06
C ALA A 195 5.67 -19.26 -4.53
N GLN A 196 6.34 -18.50 -5.38
CA GLN A 196 6.06 -18.40 -6.82
C GLN A 196 7.22 -19.01 -7.61
N GLY A 197 6.91 -19.88 -8.58
CA GLY A 197 7.88 -20.56 -9.44
C GLY A 197 7.21 -21.62 -10.31
N ALA A 198 7.78 -21.91 -11.49
CA ALA A 198 7.14 -22.78 -12.50
C ALA A 198 6.85 -24.21 -12.00
N LEU A 199 7.66 -24.72 -11.07
CA LEU A 199 7.53 -26.07 -10.49
C LEU A 199 6.94 -26.08 -9.08
N ILE A 200 6.54 -24.93 -8.53
CA ILE A 200 6.00 -24.84 -7.18
C ILE A 200 4.52 -25.18 -7.22
N LYS A 201 4.07 -26.09 -6.34
CA LYS A 201 2.65 -26.42 -6.20
C LYS A 201 1.84 -25.16 -5.92
N ALA A 202 0.85 -24.88 -6.76
CA ALA A 202 -0.01 -23.70 -6.62
C ALA A 202 -0.80 -23.67 -5.31
N TYR A 203 -1.06 -24.85 -4.72
CA TYR A 203 -1.75 -25.00 -3.45
C TYR A 203 -0.95 -25.87 -2.48
N VAL A 204 -0.97 -25.46 -1.22
CA VAL A 204 -0.46 -26.19 -0.06
C VAL A 204 -1.53 -27.17 0.41
N LYS A 205 -1.14 -28.11 1.28
CA LYS A 205 -2.01 -29.12 1.88
C LYS A 205 -3.33 -28.53 2.41
N PRO A 206 -4.43 -29.31 2.33
CA PRO A 206 -5.75 -28.88 2.80
C PRO A 206 -5.74 -28.46 4.27
N ALA A 207 -6.66 -27.56 4.59
CA ALA A 207 -6.90 -27.06 5.94
C ALA A 207 -8.40 -26.95 6.18
N ILE A 208 -8.80 -26.96 7.44
CA ILE A 208 -10.19 -26.74 7.85
C ILE A 208 -10.34 -25.30 8.32
N VAL A 209 -11.47 -24.68 7.97
CA VAL A 209 -11.83 -23.36 8.47
C VAL A 209 -12.37 -23.48 9.90
N THR A 210 -11.68 -22.89 10.86
CA THR A 210 -12.06 -22.95 12.28
C THR A 210 -12.86 -21.72 12.73
N GLU A 211 -12.56 -20.56 12.17
CA GLU A 211 -13.16 -19.30 12.60
C GLU A 211 -13.30 -18.32 11.43
N LYS A 212 -14.41 -17.59 11.37
CA LYS A 212 -14.59 -16.45 10.46
C LYS A 212 -14.30 -15.15 11.20
N ILE A 213 -13.09 -14.62 10.98
CA ILE A 213 -12.62 -13.39 11.66
C ILE A 213 -13.26 -12.14 11.04
N SER A 214 -13.49 -12.13 9.72
CA SER A 214 -14.11 -11.00 9.02
C SER A 214 -14.83 -11.46 7.74
N LYS A 215 -15.47 -10.54 7.00
CA LYS A 215 -16.07 -10.85 5.68
C LYS A 215 -15.06 -11.48 4.71
N THR A 216 -13.77 -11.13 4.84
CA THR A 216 -12.72 -11.49 3.89
C THR A 216 -11.66 -12.43 4.44
N ASN A 217 -11.61 -12.70 5.74
CA ASN A 217 -10.53 -13.51 6.32
C ASN A 217 -11.03 -14.55 7.31
N TYR A 218 -10.33 -15.68 7.27
CA TYR A 218 -10.69 -16.90 7.97
C TYR A 218 -9.45 -17.44 8.69
N ARG A 219 -9.66 -17.95 9.90
CA ARG A 219 -8.66 -18.79 10.57
C ARG A 219 -8.79 -20.20 10.01
N VAL A 220 -7.66 -20.76 9.62
CA VAL A 220 -7.59 -22.12 9.08
C VAL A 220 -6.54 -22.93 9.82
N GLU A 221 -6.81 -24.21 10.01
CA GLU A 221 -5.96 -25.13 10.73
C GLU A 221 -5.55 -26.28 9.83
N GLY A 222 -4.25 -26.59 9.81
CA GLY A 222 -3.71 -27.70 9.03
C GLY A 222 -4.20 -29.05 9.55
N LEU A 223 -4.50 -29.97 8.63
CA LEU A 223 -4.90 -31.34 8.98
C LEU A 223 -3.77 -32.18 9.57
N ASP A 224 -2.52 -31.87 9.23
CA ASP A 224 -1.37 -32.62 9.73
C ASP A 224 -0.84 -32.02 11.04
N PRO A 225 -0.40 -32.85 12.00
CA PRO A 225 0.38 -32.39 13.15
C PRO A 225 1.62 -31.61 12.68
N PRO A 226 1.95 -30.44 13.26
CA PRO A 226 1.46 -29.88 14.52
C PRO A 226 0.24 -28.95 14.43
N HIS A 227 -0.73 -29.18 13.52
CA HIS A 227 -1.99 -28.43 13.42
C HIS A 227 -1.82 -26.90 13.48
N LYS A 228 -0.88 -26.39 12.68
CA LYS A 228 -0.55 -24.96 12.70
C LYS A 228 -1.75 -24.14 12.22
N SER A 229 -2.21 -23.21 13.06
CA SER A 229 -3.26 -22.26 12.72
C SER A 229 -2.69 -21.03 12.01
N ASP A 230 -3.28 -20.64 10.87
CA ASP A 230 -2.93 -19.44 10.13
C ASP A 230 -4.19 -18.60 9.84
N ILE A 231 -4.02 -17.28 9.70
CA ILE A 231 -5.09 -16.36 9.29
C ILE A 231 -4.91 -16.04 7.81
N ILE A 232 -5.92 -16.34 6.98
CA ILE A 232 -5.81 -16.27 5.52
C ILE A 232 -7.00 -15.53 4.90
N HIS A 233 -6.68 -14.66 3.93
CA HIS A 233 -7.66 -13.95 3.11
C HIS A 233 -8.37 -14.89 2.12
N HIS A 234 -9.67 -14.73 1.92
CA HIS A 234 -10.52 -15.60 1.10
C HIS A 234 -10.00 -15.81 -0.34
N ASN A 235 -9.40 -14.79 -0.96
CA ASN A 235 -8.74 -14.90 -2.29
C ASN A 235 -7.61 -15.96 -2.37
N ARG A 236 -7.03 -16.34 -1.22
CA ARG A 236 -6.00 -17.38 -1.09
C ARG A 236 -6.58 -18.73 -0.65
N LEU A 237 -7.88 -18.82 -0.43
CA LEU A 237 -8.58 -20.06 -0.11
C LEU A 237 -9.36 -20.53 -1.32
N LYS A 238 -9.40 -21.84 -1.52
CA LYS A 238 -10.27 -22.48 -2.51
C LYS A 238 -11.01 -23.62 -1.82
N LYS A 239 -12.35 -23.55 -1.75
CA LYS A 239 -13.17 -24.63 -1.21
C LYS A 239 -12.93 -25.90 -2.01
N LEU A 240 -12.58 -26.98 -1.32
CA LEU A 240 -12.44 -28.31 -1.91
C LEU A 240 -13.83 -28.95 -1.93
N LYS A 241 -14.23 -29.49 -3.08
CA LYS A 241 -15.39 -30.37 -3.15
C LYS A 241 -14.90 -31.77 -2.84
N THR A 242 -15.48 -32.41 -1.83
CA THR A 242 -15.30 -33.84 -1.62
C THR A 242 -15.85 -34.55 -2.84
N ARG A 243 -15.02 -35.35 -3.52
CA ARG A 243 -15.53 -36.35 -4.46
C ARG A 243 -16.17 -37.42 -3.58
N CYS A 244 -17.48 -37.63 -3.69
CA CYS A 244 -18.05 -38.90 -3.25
C CYS A 244 -17.37 -39.97 -4.11
N LEU A 245 -16.51 -40.77 -3.49
CA LEU A 245 -16.15 -42.06 -4.05
C LEU A 245 -17.37 -42.92 -3.75
N ASP A 246 -18.27 -43.02 -4.71
CA ASP A 246 -19.31 -44.04 -4.66
C ASP A 246 -18.58 -45.38 -4.55
N ALA A 247 -18.87 -46.10 -3.47
CA ALA A 247 -18.28 -47.40 -3.19
C ALA A 247 -18.71 -48.36 -4.30
N GLU A 248 -17.85 -48.55 -5.31
CA GLU A 248 -17.95 -49.70 -6.19
C GLU A 248 -17.70 -50.94 -5.33
N THR A 249 -18.80 -51.58 -4.94
CA THR A 249 -18.82 -52.95 -4.43
C THR A 249 -17.99 -53.84 -5.36
N PRO A 250 -17.00 -54.60 -4.85
CA PRO A 250 -16.26 -55.54 -5.66
C PRO A 250 -17.22 -56.61 -6.16
N LYS A 251 -17.43 -56.68 -7.49
CA LYS A 251 -18.07 -57.84 -8.11
C LYS A 251 -17.16 -59.04 -7.86
N GLY A 252 -17.61 -59.94 -6.98
CA GLY A 252 -17.01 -61.25 -6.81
C GLY A 252 -16.93 -61.96 -8.15
N GLY A 253 -15.80 -62.61 -8.39
CA GLY A 253 -15.67 -63.57 -9.46
C GLY A 253 -16.46 -64.83 -9.14
N ASP A 254 -16.90 -65.52 -10.19
CA ASP A 254 -17.06 -66.96 -10.18
C ASP A 254 -16.63 -67.49 -11.56
N LEU A 255 -15.83 -68.56 -11.49
CA LEU A 255 -15.49 -69.50 -12.56
C LEU A 255 -16.66 -70.47 -12.76
#